data_AF-A0A1M5S5Q6-F1
#
_entry.id   AF-A0A1M5S5Q6-F1
#
_cell.length_a   1.000
_cell.length_b   1.000
_cell.length_c   1.000
_cell.angle_alpha   90.00
_cell.angle_beta   90.00
_cell.angle_gamma   90.00
#
_symmetry.space_group_name_H-M   'P 1'
#
loop_
_entity.id
_entity.type
_entity.pdbx_description
1 polymer ?
#
loop_
_entity_poly.entity_id
_entity_poly.type
_entity_poly.pdbx_seq_one_letter_code
_entity_poly.pdbx_strand_id
1 'polypeptide(L)' 'MADQPRRPRTLNDARTEAEAAFKKTTTKVPELPAKRTALPSVKELVSLRIDQDVLEHFQEGGPGWQDRINDALRKAAGK' A
#
# COMPACT_ATOMS: atom_id res chain seq x y z
N MET A 1 30.72 10.10 -47.04
CA MET A 1 30.32 8.68 -46.98
C MET A 1 29.68 8.42 -45.63
N ALA A 2 28.44 7.93 -45.61
CA ALA A 2 27.62 7.76 -44.41
C ALA A 2 28.07 6.57 -43.55
N ASP A 3 28.08 6.76 -42.22
CA ASP A 3 28.29 5.74 -41.19
C ASP A 3 27.09 4.78 -41.20
N GLN A 4 27.30 3.53 -41.62
CA GLN A 4 26.25 2.51 -41.69
C GLN A 4 26.28 1.64 -40.42
N PRO A 5 25.14 1.50 -39.71
CA PRO A 5 25.05 0.68 -38.51
C PRO A 5 25.21 -0.80 -38.86
N ARG A 6 26.08 -1.49 -38.11
CA ARG A 6 26.43 -2.90 -38.32
C ARG A 6 25.19 -3.78 -38.08
N ARG A 7 24.74 -4.51 -39.10
CA ARG A 7 23.72 -5.58 -38.99
C ARG A 7 24.21 -6.67 -38.03
N PRO A 8 23.38 -7.11 -37.06
CA PRO A 8 23.72 -8.24 -36.18
C PRO A 8 23.80 -9.52 -37.01
N ARG A 9 24.87 -10.30 -36.83
CA ARG A 9 25.24 -11.41 -37.71
C ARG A 9 24.77 -12.79 -37.25
N THR A 10 24.10 -12.93 -36.10
CA THR A 10 23.48 -14.21 -35.71
C THR A 10 22.20 -14.02 -34.87
N LEU A 11 21.29 -15.00 -34.94
CA LEU A 11 20.02 -15.03 -34.18
C LEU A 11 20.23 -15.08 -32.65
N ASN A 12 21.40 -15.51 -32.20
CA ASN A 12 21.73 -15.59 -30.77
C ASN A 12 21.94 -14.21 -30.14
N ASP A 13 22.49 -13.24 -30.88
CA ASP A 13 22.75 -11.89 -30.36
C ASP A 13 21.45 -11.12 -30.07
N ALA A 14 20.44 -11.27 -30.94
CA ALA A 14 19.13 -10.63 -30.78
C ALA A 14 18.36 -11.15 -29.55
N ARG A 15 18.54 -12.43 -29.20
CA ARG A 15 17.90 -13.03 -28.01
C ARG A 15 18.57 -12.53 -26.73
N THR A 16 19.90 -12.39 -26.73
CA THR A 16 20.67 -11.86 -25.60
C THR A 16 20.38 -10.38 -25.35
N GLU A 17 20.24 -9.56 -26.40
CA GLU A 17 19.84 -8.15 -26.26
C GLU A 17 18.40 -8.01 -25.75
N ALA A 18 17.47 -8.87 -26.18
CA ALA A 18 16.09 -8.89 -25.70
C ALA A 18 15.97 -9.31 -24.22
N GLU A 19 16.76 -10.30 -23.78
CA GLU A 19 16.81 -10.73 -22.37
C GLU A 19 17.46 -9.68 -21.47
N ALA A 20 18.46 -8.94 -21.98
CA ALA A 20 19.09 -7.83 -21.26
C ALA A 20 18.11 -6.66 -21.06
N ALA A 21 17.29 -6.34 -22.07
CA ALA A 21 16.25 -5.33 -21.95
C ALA A 21 15.14 -5.75 -20.96
N PHE A 22 14.74 -7.02 -20.95
CA PHE A 22 13.72 -7.53 -20.03
C PHE A 22 14.19 -7.55 -18.57
N LYS A 23 15.45 -7.94 -18.31
CA LYS A 23 16.03 -7.90 -16.95
C LYS A 23 16.16 -6.47 -16.41
N LYS A 24 16.47 -5.49 -17.26
CA LYS A 24 16.57 -4.08 -16.87
C LYS A 24 15.21 -3.47 -16.52
N THR A 25 14.13 -3.89 -17.17
CA THR A 25 12.75 -3.46 -16.87
C THR A 25 12.16 -4.15 -15.63
N THR A 26 12.58 -5.39 -15.33
CA THR A 26 12.02 -6.19 -14.21
C THR A 26 12.81 -6.11 -12.91
N THR A 27 13.76 -5.18 -12.79
CA THR A 27 14.39 -4.90 -11.49
C THR A 27 13.66 -3.75 -10.83
N LYS A 28 12.39 -3.99 -10.46
CA LYS A 28 11.72 -3.19 -9.45
C LYS A 28 12.28 -3.66 -8.11
N VAL A 29 13.28 -2.93 -7.62
CA VAL A 29 13.78 -3.06 -6.24
C VAL A 29 12.54 -3.14 -5.35
N PRO A 30 12.35 -4.21 -4.54
CA PRO A 30 11.29 -4.24 -3.57
C PRO A 30 11.56 -3.10 -2.61
N GLU A 31 10.78 -2.03 -2.76
CA GLU A 31 10.74 -0.93 -1.81
C GLU A 31 10.29 -1.54 -0.50
N LEU A 32 11.26 -1.80 0.38
CA LEU A 32 11.04 -2.15 1.77
C LEU A 32 9.93 -1.22 2.28
N PRO A 33 8.81 -1.75 2.82
CA PRO A 33 7.67 -0.92 3.15
C PRO A 33 8.16 0.23 4.02
N ALA A 34 8.03 1.45 3.49
CA ALA A 34 8.48 2.66 4.12
C ALA A 34 8.14 2.58 5.61
N LYS A 35 9.18 2.61 6.45
CA LYS A 35 9.10 2.53 7.91
C LYS A 35 7.94 3.42 8.33
N ARG A 36 6.84 2.80 8.77
CA ARG A 36 5.58 3.47 9.06
C ARG A 36 5.90 4.65 9.97
N THR A 37 5.78 5.86 9.42
CA THR A 37 5.90 7.09 10.20
C THR A 37 4.92 6.92 11.36
N ALA A 38 5.44 6.75 12.57
CA ALA A 38 4.64 6.59 13.77
C ALA A 38 3.99 7.96 14.05
N LEU A 39 2.92 8.25 13.33
CA LEU A 39 2.04 9.36 13.64
C LEU A 39 1.47 9.06 15.04
N PRO A 40 1.45 10.03 15.96
CA PRO A 40 1.08 9.82 17.37
C PRO A 40 -0.40 9.46 17.62
N SER A 41 -1.13 9.00 16.59
CA SER A 41 -2.51 8.54 16.67
C SER A 41 -2.82 7.54 15.55
N VAL A 42 -2.02 6.48 15.43
CA VAL A 42 -2.37 5.38 14.52
C VAL A 42 -3.62 4.69 15.05
N LYS A 43 -4.75 4.84 14.32
CA LYS A 43 -5.95 4.02 14.54
C LYS A 43 -5.68 2.65 13.93
N GLU A 44 -5.72 1.61 14.76
CA GLU A 44 -5.63 0.23 14.27
C GLU A 44 -7.01 -0.29 13.92
N LEU A 45 -7.15 -0.93 12.75
CA LEU A 45 -8.37 -1.62 12.38
C LEU A 45 -8.39 -2.96 13.09
N VAL A 46 -9.25 -3.06 14.10
CA VAL A 46 -9.44 -4.28 14.90
C VAL A 46 -10.82 -4.85 14.66
N SER A 47 -10.94 -6.18 14.67
CA SER A 47 -12.23 -6.87 14.63
C SER A 47 -12.73 -7.02 16.07
N LEU A 48 -13.67 -6.17 16.47
CA LEU A 48 -14.33 -6.20 17.78
C LEU A 48 -15.82 -6.50 17.59
N ARG A 49 -16.39 -7.31 18.48
CA ARG A 49 -17.85 -7.48 18.55
C ARG A 49 -18.45 -6.39 19.42
N ILE A 50 -19.45 -5.71 18.88
CA ILE A 50 -20.22 -4.67 19.55
C ILE A 50 -21.68 -5.05 19.44
N ASP A 51 -22.44 -4.82 20.50
CA ASP A 51 -23.88 -5.07 20.50
C ASP A 51 -24.60 -4.15 19.50
N GLN A 52 -25.71 -4.64 18.95
CA GLN A 52 -26.43 -3.97 17.86
C GLN A 52 -27.04 -2.63 18.32
N ASP A 53 -27.59 -2.58 19.54
CA ASP A 53 -28.18 -1.37 20.13
C ASP A 53 -27.14 -0.26 20.32
N VAL A 54 -25.93 -0.63 20.75
CA VAL A 54 -24.81 0.29 20.89
C VAL A 54 -24.40 0.84 19.52
N LEU A 55 -24.29 -0.04 18.51
CA LEU A 55 -23.95 0.35 17.14
C LEU A 55 -24.98 1.33 16.57
N GLU A 56 -26.27 1.03 16.71
CA GLU A 56 -27.39 1.87 16.28
C GLU A 56 -27.33 3.25 16.95
N HIS A 57 -27.18 3.29 18.27
CA HIS A 57 -27.09 4.54 19.03
C HIS A 57 -26.00 5.48 18.48
N PHE A 58 -24.81 4.95 18.15
CA PHE A 58 -23.74 5.77 17.59
C PHE A 58 -24.00 6.17 16.13
N GLN A 59 -24.60 5.28 15.34
CA GLN A 59 -24.94 5.51 13.92
C GLN A 59 -26.05 6.53 13.73
N GLU A 60 -27.05 6.58 14.61
CA GLU A 60 -28.17 7.54 14.57
C GLU A 60 -27.69 8.99 14.53
N GLY A 61 -26.57 9.28 15.21
CA GLY A 61 -25.98 10.61 15.20
C GLY A 61 -25.28 10.99 13.88
N GLY A 62 -25.32 10.15 12.84
CA GLY A 62 -24.80 10.45 11.51
C GLY A 62 -23.29 10.19 11.30
N PRO A 63 -22.70 10.80 10.24
CA PRO A 63 -21.29 10.62 9.88
C PRO A 63 -20.34 10.87 11.05
N GLY A 64 -19.26 10.08 11.14
CA GLY A 64 -18.29 10.19 12.25
C GLY A 64 -18.68 9.39 13.51
N TRP A 65 -19.67 8.52 13.43
CA TRP A 65 -20.06 7.64 14.54
C TRP A 65 -18.89 6.79 15.09
N GLN A 66 -17.95 6.38 14.24
CA GLN A 66 -16.74 5.66 14.65
C GLN A 66 -15.79 6.50 15.51
N ASP A 67 -15.72 7.81 15.28
CA ASP A 67 -14.93 8.70 16.14
C ASP A 67 -15.60 8.88 17.51
N ARG A 68 -16.94 8.98 17.55
CA ARG A 68 -17.69 9.08 18.81
C ARG A 68 -17.58 7.82 19.66
N ILE A 69 -17.71 6.63 19.06
CA ILE A 69 -17.54 5.37 19.81
C ILE A 69 -16.10 5.23 20.30
N ASN A 70 -15.09 5.64 19.52
CA ASN A 70 -13.70 5.65 19.96
C ASN A 70 -13.46 6.64 21.12
N ASP A 71 -14.11 7.81 21.11
CA ASP A 71 -14.04 8.79 22.21
C ASP A 71 -14.67 8.22 23.49
N ALA A 72 -15.81 7.55 23.38
CA ALA A 72 -16.45 6.86 24.50
C ALA A 72 -15.56 5.74 25.07
N LEU A 73 -14.91 4.95 24.20
CA LEU A 73 -13.95 3.92 24.61
C LEU A 73 -12.71 4.52 25.32
N ARG A 74 -12.21 5.68 24.87
CA ARG A 74 -11.10 6.39 25.55
C ARG A 74 -11.51 6.86 26.95
N LYS A 75 -12.68 7.49 27.06
CA LYS A 75 -13.25 7.92 28.35
C LYS A 75 -13.43 6.74 29.32
N ALA A 76 -13.96 5.62 28.84
CA ALA A 76 -14.14 4.42 29.65
C ALA A 76 -12.80 3.80 30.09
N ALA A 77 -11.77 3.88 29.24
CA ALA A 77 -10.41 3.43 29.57
C ALA A 77 -9.65 4.41 30.50
N GLY A 78 -10.23 5.56 30.86
CA GLY A 78 -9.59 6.57 31.70
C GLY A 78 -8.46 7.33 31.01
N LYS A 79 -8.50 7.43 29.68
CA LYS A 79 -7.50 8.13 28.86
C LYS A 79 -7.98 9.50 28.39
#